data_AF-A0A830EIX0-F1
#
_entry.id   AF-A0A830EIX0-F1
#
_cell.length_a   1.000
_cell.length_b   1.000
_cell.length_c   1.000
_cell.angle_alpha   90.00
_cell.angle_beta   90.00
_cell.angle_gamma   90.00
#
_symmetry.space_group_name_H-M   'P 1'
#
loop_
_entity.id
_entity.type
_entity.pdbx_description
1 polymer ?
#
loop_
_entity_poly.entity_id
_entity_poly.type
_entity_poly.pdbx_seq_one_letter_code
_entity_poly.pdbx_strand_id
1 'polypeptide(L)'
;MTEELTSQLSKKLKEWLLELASRLNWRIDKVLDSYRLAQHSVIIDVRDSGDSISGIRLKVPSETRDDILYYVSVGPYGAKCTCEASVIRGSVCKHIVAGLIMWNMLSVIKYGKWLDLSELTWLKPLQDDKSE
;
A
#
# COMPACT_ATOMS: atom_id res chain seq x y z
N MET A 1 -20.98 20.49 -8.16
CA MET A 1 -20.60 19.27 -8.90
C MET A 1 -19.22 18.75 -8.49
N THR A 2 -18.19 19.60 -8.42
CA THR A 2 -16.84 19.22 -7.97
C THR A 2 -16.80 18.77 -6.50
N GLU A 3 -17.49 19.48 -5.61
CA GLU A 3 -17.53 19.15 -4.17
C GLU A 3 -18.18 17.80 -3.88
N GLU A 4 -19.22 17.44 -4.64
CA GLU A 4 -19.92 16.16 -4.50
C GLU A 4 -19.07 14.98 -4.98
N LEU A 5 -18.32 15.17 -6.08
CA LEU A 5 -17.35 14.20 -6.58
C LEU A 5 -16.19 14.01 -5.58
N THR A 6 -15.65 15.09 -5.02
CA THR A 6 -14.60 15.04 -4.00
C THR A 6 -15.08 14.32 -2.74
N SER A 7 -16.32 14.60 -2.30
CA SER A 7 -16.94 13.92 -1.17
C SER A 7 -17.07 12.41 -1.42
N GLN A 8 -17.56 11.99 -2.59
CA GLN A 8 -17.69 10.57 -2.94
C GLN A 8 -16.33 9.85 -3.02
N LEU A 9 -15.31 10.48 -3.60
CA LEU A 9 -13.95 9.94 -3.64
C LEU A 9 -13.36 9.79 -2.23
N SER A 10 -13.56 10.79 -1.36
CA SER A 10 -13.09 10.74 0.02
C SER A 10 -13.76 9.62 0.82
N LYS A 11 -15.06 9.39 0.60
CA LYS A 11 -15.82 8.30 1.22
C LYS A 11 -15.27 6.94 0.77
N LYS A 12 -15.09 6.72 -0.53
CA LYS A 12 -14.54 5.47 -1.06
C LYS A 12 -13.11 5.22 -0.57
N LEU A 13 -12.27 6.25 -0.52
CA LEU A 13 -10.91 6.13 0.02
C LEU A 13 -10.93 5.70 1.49
N LYS A 14 -11.81 6.30 2.30
CA LYS A 14 -11.99 5.92 3.70
C LYS A 14 -12.43 4.47 3.85
N GLU A 15 -13.41 4.04 3.06
CA GLU A 15 -13.89 2.64 3.05
C GLU A 15 -12.76 1.67 2.68
N TRP A 16 -12.00 1.99 1.63
CA TRP A 16 -10.87 1.18 1.18
C TRP A 16 -9.75 1.08 2.23
N LEU A 17 -9.42 2.18 2.91
CA LEU A 17 -8.42 2.19 3.99
C LEU A 17 -8.89 1.38 5.21
N LEU A 18 -10.18 1.40 5.53
CA LEU A 18 -10.76 0.58 6.60
C LEU A 18 -10.72 -0.92 6.24
N GLU A 19 -11.01 -1.27 4.98
CA GLU A 19 -10.87 -2.65 4.50
C GLU A 19 -9.41 -3.12 4.61
N LEU A 20 -8.46 -2.28 4.18
CA LEU A 20 -7.03 -2.59 4.28
C LEU A 20 -6.59 -2.82 5.73
N ALA A 21 -7.06 -1.98 6.66
CA ALA A 21 -6.79 -2.14 8.08
C ALA A 21 -7.33 -3.47 8.62
N SER A 22 -8.58 -3.82 8.24
CA SER A 22 -9.21 -5.09 8.63
C SER A 22 -8.43 -6.30 8.10
N ARG A 23 -8.05 -6.31 6.81
CA ARG A 23 -7.29 -7.41 6.20
C ARG A 23 -5.92 -7.62 6.85
N LEU A 24 -5.26 -6.54 7.23
CA LEU A 24 -3.95 -6.60 7.90
C LEU A 24 -4.05 -6.89 9.40
N ASN A 25 -5.26 -6.89 9.97
CA ASN A 25 -5.49 -6.84 11.42
C ASN A 25 -4.71 -5.70 12.09
N TRP A 26 -4.69 -4.53 11.45
CA TRP A 26 -3.99 -3.34 11.94
C TRP A 26 -4.98 -2.33 12.50
N ARG A 27 -4.52 -1.57 13.50
CA ARG A 27 -5.21 -0.34 13.89
C ARG A 27 -5.21 0.65 12.72
N ILE A 28 -6.34 1.35 12.52
CA ILE A 28 -6.48 2.34 11.44
C ILE A 28 -5.39 3.41 11.48
N ASP A 29 -4.99 3.86 12.68
CA ASP A 29 -3.91 4.84 12.86
C ASP A 29 -2.61 4.39 12.17
N LYS A 30 -2.27 3.10 12.24
CA LYS A 30 -1.07 2.53 11.61
C LYS A 30 -1.16 2.51 10.09
N VAL A 31 -2.37 2.35 9.53
CA VAL A 31 -2.61 2.48 8.09
C VAL A 31 -2.51 3.94 7.66
N LEU A 32 -3.01 4.88 8.47
CA LEU A 32 -2.89 6.32 8.20
C LEU A 32 -1.44 6.81 8.28
N ASP A 33 -0.61 6.26 9.17
CA ASP A 33 0.84 6.51 9.14
C ASP A 33 1.45 6.08 7.80
N SER A 34 1.04 4.91 7.30
CA SER A 34 1.51 4.40 6.00
C SER A 34 1.02 5.27 4.84
N TYR A 35 -0.18 5.86 4.95
CA TYR A 35 -0.70 6.84 4.00
C TYR A 35 0.15 8.13 3.98
N ARG A 36 0.51 8.66 5.15
CA ARG A 36 1.42 9.83 5.22
C ARG A 36 2.78 9.50 4.62
N LEU A 37 3.28 8.30 4.89
CA LEU A 37 4.54 7.81 4.34
C LEU A 37 4.49 7.68 2.80
N ALA A 38 3.37 7.23 2.25
CA ALA A 38 3.13 7.19 0.81
C ALA A 38 3.25 8.57 0.15
N GLN A 39 2.75 9.63 0.80
CA GLN A 39 2.85 11.00 0.29
C GLN A 39 4.30 11.51 0.17
N HIS A 40 5.21 10.95 0.96
CA HIS A 40 6.63 11.31 0.96
C HIS A 40 7.48 10.33 0.12
N SER A 41 6.83 9.39 -0.57
CA SER A 41 7.49 8.38 -1.38
C SER A 41 7.70 8.84 -2.82
N VAL A 42 8.77 8.36 -3.44
CA VAL A 42 9.09 8.65 -4.85
C VAL A 42 8.83 7.41 -5.69
N ILE A 43 8.02 7.55 -6.74
CA ILE A 43 7.76 6.47 -7.69
C ILE A 43 9.02 6.27 -8.55
N ILE A 44 9.50 5.02 -8.61
CA ILE A 44 10.64 4.63 -9.45
C ILE A 44 10.15 4.03 -10.77
N ASP A 45 9.12 3.18 -10.68
CA ASP A 45 8.66 2.37 -11.79
C ASP A 45 7.18 2.03 -11.63
N VAL A 46 6.46 1.93 -12.74
CA VAL A 46 5.04 1.61 -12.80
C VAL A 46 4.85 0.59 -13.91
N ARG A 47 4.26 -0.57 -13.57
CA ARG A 47 3.96 -1.64 -14.53
C ARG A 47 2.57 -1.40 -15.11
N ASP A 48 2.54 -0.66 -16.19
CA ASP A 48 1.32 -0.21 -16.84
C ASP A 48 1.08 -0.92 -18.17
N SER A 49 -0.08 -1.58 -18.31
CA SER A 49 -0.49 -2.28 -19.53
C SER A 49 -1.36 -1.45 -20.47
N GLY A 50 -1.68 -0.20 -20.11
CA GLY A 50 -2.54 0.71 -20.88
C GLY A 50 -4.03 0.64 -20.49
N ASP A 51 -4.44 -0.39 -19.76
CA ASP A 51 -5.80 -0.60 -19.26
C ASP A 51 -5.86 -0.73 -17.72
N SER A 52 -4.71 -1.00 -17.10
CA SER A 52 -4.55 -1.18 -15.67
C SER A 52 -3.09 -0.99 -15.24
N ILE A 53 -2.90 -0.71 -13.95
CA ILE A 53 -1.58 -0.76 -13.32
C ILE A 53 -1.48 -2.10 -12.61
N SER A 54 -0.50 -2.92 -13.01
CA SER A 54 -0.24 -4.25 -12.46
C SER A 54 0.80 -4.27 -11.35
N GLY A 55 1.35 -3.11 -10.99
CA GLY A 55 2.27 -2.99 -9.87
C GLY A 55 3.13 -1.74 -9.95
N ILE A 56 3.79 -1.43 -8.85
CA ILE A 56 4.65 -0.25 -8.74
C ILE A 56 5.90 -0.55 -7.93
N ARG A 57 6.91 0.30 -8.13
CA ARG A 57 8.11 0.36 -7.31
C ARG A 57 8.31 1.77 -6.75
N LEU A 58 8.57 1.87 -5.46
CA LEU A 58 8.77 3.12 -4.74
C LEU A 58 10.12 3.17 -4.02
N LYS A 59 10.64 4.38 -3.86
CA LYS A 59 11.56 4.75 -2.77
C LYS A 59 10.74 5.35 -1.65
N VAL A 60 10.87 4.82 -0.45
CA VAL A 60 10.14 5.27 0.73
C VAL A 60 11.16 5.68 1.79
N PRO A 61 11.08 6.90 2.34
CA PRO A 61 12.02 7.34 3.38
C PRO A 61 11.83 6.55 4.67
N SER A 62 12.89 6.39 5.44
CA SER A 62 12.83 5.85 6.80
C SER A 62 12.20 6.88 7.73
N GLU A 63 11.23 6.45 8.56
CA GLU A 63 10.61 7.32 9.57
C GLU A 63 11.57 7.70 10.71
N THR A 64 12.67 6.96 10.89
CA THR A 64 13.59 7.10 12.05
C THR A 64 14.99 7.56 11.69
N ARG A 65 15.34 7.65 10.39
CA ARG A 65 16.70 7.90 9.92
C ARG A 65 16.66 8.74 8.64
N ASP A 66 17.16 9.96 8.71
CA ASP A 66 16.93 10.99 7.68
C ASP A 66 17.57 10.69 6.32
N ASP A 67 18.57 9.80 6.25
CA ASP A 67 19.29 9.46 5.01
C ASP A 67 19.06 8.02 4.51
N ILE A 68 18.10 7.29 5.08
CA ILE A 68 17.81 5.92 4.66
C ILE A 68 16.55 5.87 3.81
N LEU A 69 16.67 5.27 2.62
CA LEU A 69 15.57 4.97 1.73
C LEU A 69 15.37 3.45 1.65
N TYR A 70 14.12 3.02 1.81
CA TYR A 70 13.70 1.65 1.55
C TYR A 70 13.07 1.55 0.17
N TYR A 71 13.33 0.44 -0.52
CA TYR A 71 12.75 0.15 -1.82
C TYR A 71 11.61 -0.82 -1.64
N VAL A 72 10.46 -0.46 -2.18
CA VAL A 72 9.23 -1.25 -2.09
C VAL A 72 8.78 -1.60 -3.48
N SER A 73 8.43 -2.86 -3.70
CA SER A 73 7.70 -3.31 -4.88
C SER A 73 6.40 -3.96 -4.43
N VAL A 74 5.28 -3.60 -5.05
CA VAL A 74 3.97 -4.22 -4.83
C VAL A 74 3.32 -4.59 -6.16
N GLY A 75 2.62 -5.72 -6.18
CA GLY A 75 1.88 -6.20 -7.35
C GLY A 75 0.92 -7.35 -6.98
N PRO A 76 0.24 -7.95 -7.98
CA PRO A 76 -0.79 -8.95 -7.76
C PRO A 76 -0.27 -10.20 -7.05
N TYR A 77 0.97 -10.60 -7.36
CA TYR A 77 1.56 -11.84 -6.86
C TYR A 77 2.36 -11.67 -5.56
N GLY A 78 2.57 -10.45 -5.08
CA GLY A 78 3.32 -10.24 -3.86
C GLY A 78 3.79 -8.81 -3.64
N ALA A 79 4.45 -8.63 -2.51
CA ALA A 79 5.19 -7.43 -2.19
C ALA A 79 6.56 -7.77 -1.60
N LYS A 80 7.51 -6.87 -1.83
CA LYS A 80 8.83 -6.91 -1.19
C LYS A 80 9.22 -5.53 -0.73
N CYS A 81 9.84 -5.45 0.44
CA CYS A 81 10.48 -4.25 0.94
C CYS A 81 11.89 -4.56 1.43
N THR A 82 12.81 -3.62 1.25
CA THR A 82 14.20 -3.76 1.72
C THR A 82 14.39 -3.40 3.20
N CYS A 83 13.33 -3.12 3.96
CA CYS A 83 13.43 -2.88 5.39
C CYS A 83 13.57 -4.18 6.18
N GLU A 84 14.13 -4.09 7.38
CA GLU A 84 14.39 -5.23 8.27
C GLU A 84 13.14 -6.08 8.52
N ALA A 85 11.99 -5.46 8.79
CA ALA A 85 10.74 -6.16 9.07
C ALA A 85 10.27 -7.04 7.90
N SER A 86 10.49 -6.61 6.65
CA SER A 86 10.11 -7.40 5.48
C SER A 86 11.16 -8.44 5.13
N VAL A 87 12.45 -8.08 5.21
CA VAL A 87 13.56 -8.98 4.84
C VAL A 87 13.74 -10.11 5.86
N ILE A 88 13.67 -9.81 7.15
CA ILE A 88 13.94 -10.79 8.22
C ILE A 88 12.68 -11.55 8.63
N ARG A 89 11.54 -10.86 8.75
CA ARG A 89 10.30 -11.46 9.29
C ARG A 89 9.29 -11.88 8.22
N GLY A 90 9.59 -11.65 6.94
CA GLY A 90 8.65 -11.92 5.84
C GLY A 90 7.33 -11.13 5.95
N SER A 91 7.30 -10.09 6.79
CA SER A 91 6.06 -9.44 7.21
C SER A 91 5.66 -8.28 6.30
N VAL A 92 4.35 -8.03 6.17
CA VAL A 92 3.84 -6.78 5.59
C VAL A 92 4.22 -5.63 6.51
N CYS A 93 5.04 -4.70 6.03
CA CYS A 93 5.50 -3.53 6.79
C CYS A 93 4.81 -2.24 6.33
N LYS A 94 4.96 -1.14 7.08
CA LYS A 94 4.36 0.16 6.73
C LYS A 94 4.75 0.64 5.32
N HIS A 95 5.97 0.35 4.88
CA HIS A 95 6.43 0.70 3.53
C HIS A 95 5.67 -0.08 2.43
N ILE A 96 5.36 -1.36 2.65
CA ILE A 96 4.54 -2.16 1.71
C ILE A 96 3.13 -1.58 1.63
N VAL A 97 2.56 -1.22 2.78
CA VAL A 97 1.24 -0.57 2.84
C VAL A 97 1.25 0.78 2.14
N ALA A 98 2.31 1.58 2.28
CA ALA A 98 2.50 2.81 1.52
C ALA A 98 2.55 2.53 -0.01
N GLY A 99 3.21 1.44 -0.41
CA GLY A 99 3.16 0.91 -1.78
C GLY A 99 1.74 0.62 -2.27
N LEU A 100 0.96 -0.12 -1.51
CA LEU A 100 -0.43 -0.45 -1.86
C LEU A 100 -1.30 0.79 -2.00
N ILE A 101 -1.14 1.75 -1.10
CA ILE A 101 -1.87 3.02 -1.12
C ILE A 101 -1.52 3.80 -2.40
N MET A 102 -0.24 3.96 -2.71
CA MET A 102 0.19 4.63 -3.95
C MET A 102 -0.32 3.91 -5.20
N TRP A 103 -0.27 2.57 -5.20
CA TRP A 103 -0.78 1.78 -6.32
C TRP A 103 -2.27 2.02 -6.53
N ASN A 104 -3.07 1.95 -5.45
CA ASN A 104 -4.49 2.23 -5.51
C ASN A 104 -4.75 3.65 -6.03
N MET A 105 -4.03 4.65 -5.51
CA MET A 105 -4.24 6.03 -5.92
C MET A 105 -3.92 6.26 -7.39
N LEU A 106 -2.82 5.70 -7.90
CA LEU A 106 -2.49 5.79 -9.33
C LEU A 106 -3.53 5.09 -10.20
N SER A 107 -4.01 3.92 -9.80
CA SER A 107 -5.06 3.18 -10.53
C SER A 107 -6.37 3.96 -10.60
N VAL A 108 -6.77 4.61 -9.49
CA VAL A 108 -7.97 5.44 -9.44
C VAL A 108 -7.80 6.70 -10.29
N ILE A 109 -6.66 7.38 -10.20
CA ILE A 109 -6.40 8.62 -10.95
C ILE A 109 -6.34 8.35 -12.46
N LYS A 110 -5.62 7.30 -12.88
CA LYS A 110 -5.37 7.04 -14.30
C LYS A 110 -6.53 6.30 -14.98
N TYR A 111 -7.15 5.35 -14.27
CA TYR A 111 -8.12 4.42 -14.86
C TYR A 111 -9.48 4.42 -14.19
N GLY A 112 -9.67 5.17 -13.10
CA GLY A 112 -10.91 5.12 -12.30
C GLY A 112 -11.15 3.78 -11.60
N LYS A 113 -10.12 2.93 -11.53
CA LYS A 113 -10.22 1.57 -10.97
C LYS A 113 -9.63 1.53 -9.57
N TRP A 114 -10.46 1.10 -8.62
CA TRP A 114 -10.02 0.80 -7.26
C TRP A 114 -9.38 -0.59 -7.23
N LEU A 115 -8.32 -0.75 -6.45
CA LEU A 115 -7.74 -2.08 -6.24
C LEU A 115 -8.69 -2.92 -5.40
N ASP A 116 -9.05 -4.09 -5.91
CA ASP A 116 -9.73 -5.11 -5.12
C ASP A 116 -8.71 -5.85 -4.26
N LEU A 117 -8.77 -5.61 -2.94
CA LEU A 117 -7.86 -6.24 -1.99
C LEU A 117 -8.11 -7.76 -1.85
N SER A 118 -9.23 -8.28 -2.34
CA SER A 118 -9.53 -9.71 -2.35
C SER A 118 -8.69 -10.49 -3.37
N GLU A 119 -8.27 -9.84 -4.45
CA GLU A 119 -7.40 -10.43 -5.47
C GLU A 119 -5.95 -10.59 -4.97
N LEU A 120 -5.56 -9.83 -3.95
CA LEU A 120 -4.23 -9.88 -3.33
C LEU A 120 -4.17 -11.00 -2.28
N THR A 121 -4.06 -12.25 -2.74
CA THR A 121 -4.08 -13.45 -1.88
C THR A 121 -2.95 -13.50 -0.84
N TRP A 122 -1.86 -12.78 -1.08
CA TRP A 122 -0.72 -12.62 -0.17
C TRP A 122 -0.95 -11.57 0.92
N LEU A 123 -1.97 -10.71 0.78
CA LEU A 123 -2.35 -9.68 1.74
C LEU A 123 -3.20 -10.27 2.86
N LYS A 124 -2.64 -11.25 3.55
CA LYS A 124 -3.24 -11.88 4.73
C LYS A 124 -2.52 -11.39 5.99
N PRO A 125 -3.21 -11.38 7.15
CA PRO A 125 -2.51 -11.20 8.41
C PRO A 125 -1.46 -12.30 8.52
N LEU A 126 -0.27 -11.97 9.03
CA LEU A 126 0.62 -13.01 9.53
C LEU A 126 -0.18 -13.75 10.60
N GLN A 127 -0.49 -15.02 10.35
CA GLN A 127 -0.82 -15.91 11.45
C GLN A 127 0.40 -15.86 12.37
N ASP A 128 0.18 -15.55 13.65
CA ASP A 128 1.16 -15.86 14.67
C ASP A 128 1.51 -17.34 14.46
N ASP A 129 2.75 -17.63 14.06
CA ASP A 129 3.33 -18.96 14.21
C ASP A 129 3.39 -19.24 15.72
N LYS A 130 2.24 -19.66 16.27
CA LYS A 130 2.18 -20.51 17.45
C LYS A 130 2.07 -21.94 16.93
N SER A 131 3.18 -22.42 16.39
CA SER A 131 3.39 -23.83 16.09
C SER A 131 4.73 -24.20 16.72
N GLU A 132 4.62 -24.99 17.80
CA GLU A 132 5.66 -25.63 18.64
C GLU A 132 6.25 -24.81 19.81
#